data_AF-A0A932VPA1-F1
#
_entry.id   AF-A0A932VPA1-F1
#
_cell.length_a   1.000
_cell.length_b   1.000
_cell.length_c   1.000
_cell.angle_alpha   90.00
_cell.angle_beta   90.00
_cell.angle_gamma   90.00
#
_symmetry.space_group_name_H-M   'P 1'
#
loop_
_entity.id
_entity.type
_entity.pdbx_description
1 polymer ?
#
loop_
_entity_poly.entity_id
_entity_poly.type
_entity_poly.pdbx_seq_one_letter_code
_entity_poly.pdbx_strand_id
1 'polypeptide(L)'
;MESKELKIAIKGQRALRMIAHCRLVLLVMTGSFFILGCTTNLSGKSELLTLSHTDEAIVDLADQETATIYDPLSLLKRGEAYWVKEDYVSAASEYRRFVELFPSHHMAPFAQYSLAQSYAHQISTTDRDPTPIENALVSFNKVLTKYPDSLYTEEAAKKVKALKNQQAEYQFRIGYFYYKQEAYPAAIARFDNLLKMELQGDVTEKTLYYIGIAHYRIGNREMAELAFQRLKSEYAASPYIHKIPL
;
A
#
# COMPACT_ATOMS: atom_id res chain seq x y z
N MET A 1 47.77 11.56 -23.12
CA MET A 1 47.93 10.09 -23.20
C MET A 1 48.23 9.45 -21.83
N GLU A 2 48.55 10.22 -20.79
CA GLU A 2 48.83 9.73 -19.42
C GLU A 2 47.60 9.47 -18.53
N SER A 3 46.38 9.84 -18.92
CA SER A 3 45.19 9.71 -18.05
C SER A 3 44.47 8.35 -18.13
N LYS A 4 44.84 7.48 -19.08
CA LYS A 4 44.28 6.12 -19.22
C LYS A 4 45.09 5.07 -18.44
N GLU A 5 46.40 5.22 -18.35
CA GLU A 5 47.29 4.34 -17.57
C GLU A 5 46.97 4.38 -16.06
N LEU A 6 46.69 5.57 -15.51
CA LEU A 6 46.39 5.74 -14.08
C LEU A 6 45.07 5.07 -13.62
N LYS A 7 44.10 4.90 -14.54
CA LYS A 7 42.80 4.27 -14.23
C LYS A 7 42.88 2.74 -14.23
N ILE A 8 43.89 2.15 -14.86
CA ILE A 8 44.09 0.68 -14.90
C ILE A 8 44.79 0.22 -13.61
N ALA A 9 45.72 1.03 -13.06
CA ALA A 9 46.41 0.72 -11.81
C ALA A 9 45.48 0.71 -10.56
N ILE A 10 44.49 1.61 -10.49
CA ILE A 10 43.56 1.70 -9.34
C ILE A 10 42.54 0.54 -9.35
N LYS A 11 42.26 -0.06 -10.51
CA LYS A 11 41.29 -1.16 -10.64
C LYS A 11 41.88 -2.52 -10.21
N GLY A 12 43.20 -2.71 -10.33
CA GLY A 12 43.90 -3.92 -9.87
C GLY A 12 44.07 -4.02 -8.35
N GLN A 13 44.04 -2.90 -7.63
CA GLN A 13 44.31 -2.88 -6.18
C GLN A 13 43.08 -3.13 -5.30
N ARG A 14 41.87 -3.05 -5.86
CA ARG A 14 40.61 -3.35 -5.16
C ARG A 14 40.27 -4.85 -5.15
N ALA A 15 40.78 -5.63 -6.10
CA ALA A 15 40.54 -7.07 -6.18
C ALA A 15 41.33 -7.88 -5.12
N LEU A 16 42.50 -7.39 -4.70
CA LEU A 16 43.35 -8.07 -3.71
C LEU A 16 42.83 -7.98 -2.26
N ARG A 17 41.96 -7.01 -1.94
CA ARG A 17 41.41 -6.83 -0.57
C ARG A 17 40.21 -7.75 -0.26
N MET A 18 39.55 -8.33 -1.27
CA MET A 18 38.41 -9.23 -1.04
C MET A 18 38.80 -10.70 -0.80
N ILE A 19 40.06 -11.09 -1.03
CA ILE A 19 40.51 -12.49 -0.86
C ILE A 19 41.11 -12.72 0.54
N ALA A 20 41.42 -11.67 1.30
CA ALA A 20 42.11 -11.77 2.60
C ALA A 20 41.19 -11.89 3.84
N HIS A 21 39.86 -11.69 3.71
CA HIS A 21 38.93 -11.80 4.85
C HIS A 21 38.17 -13.13 4.93
N CYS A 22 38.43 -14.08 4.02
CA CYS A 22 37.71 -15.36 3.96
C CYS A 22 38.50 -16.55 4.55
N ARG A 23 39.56 -16.31 5.33
CA ARG A 23 40.46 -17.37 5.84
C ARG A 23 40.70 -17.35 7.35
N LEU A 24 39.72 -16.91 8.14
CA LEU A 24 39.79 -16.88 9.61
C LEU A 24 38.54 -17.51 10.28
N VAL A 25 38.09 -18.69 9.82
CA VAL A 25 36.99 -19.45 10.45
C VAL A 25 37.33 -20.94 10.60
N LEU A 26 38.60 -21.33 10.73
CA LEU A 26 38.93 -22.76 10.75
C LEU A 26 40.12 -23.12 11.64
N LEU A 27 40.05 -22.92 12.97
CA LEU A 27 40.96 -23.62 13.91
C LEU A 27 40.65 -23.55 15.42
N VAL A 28 39.44 -23.83 15.90
CA VAL A 28 39.28 -24.28 17.31
C VAL A 28 38.17 -25.34 17.43
N MET A 29 38.47 -26.54 16.95
CA MET A 29 37.72 -27.76 17.26
C MET A 29 38.71 -28.92 17.34
N THR A 30 39.40 -29.06 18.48
CA THR A 30 39.91 -30.35 19.00
C THR A 30 40.47 -30.13 20.41
N GLY A 31 39.78 -30.68 21.41
CA GLY A 31 40.22 -30.65 22.82
C GLY A 31 39.28 -31.48 23.68
N SER A 32 39.31 -32.80 23.47
CA SER A 32 38.54 -33.80 24.20
C SER A 32 38.94 -33.91 25.69
N PHE A 33 37.97 -34.36 26.48
CA PHE A 33 38.11 -35.21 27.67
C PHE A 33 38.67 -34.57 28.96
N PHE A 34 37.78 -34.37 29.94
CA PHE A 34 38.00 -34.91 31.29
C PHE A 34 36.64 -35.14 31.98
N ILE A 35 36.32 -36.43 32.22
CA ILE A 35 35.22 -36.88 33.09
C ILE A 35 35.77 -36.99 34.50
N LEU A 36 35.05 -36.45 35.49
CA LEU A 36 34.84 -36.94 36.87
C LEU A 36 33.92 -35.88 37.51
N GLY A 37 32.69 -36.12 37.95
CA GLY A 37 32.24 -37.22 38.79
C GLY A 37 32.19 -36.77 40.24
N CYS A 38 31.14 -36.06 40.66
CA CYS A 38 30.73 -35.98 42.07
C CYS A 38 29.20 -35.95 42.16
N THR A 39 28.64 -37.12 42.46
CA THR A 39 27.34 -37.28 43.11
C THR A 39 27.38 -36.59 44.46
N THR A 40 26.42 -35.71 44.76
CA THR A 40 25.71 -35.62 46.06
C THR A 40 24.85 -34.35 46.08
N ASN A 41 23.54 -34.52 46.04
CA ASN A 41 22.65 -34.34 47.20
C ASN A 41 21.33 -33.68 46.78
N LEU A 42 20.29 -34.50 46.81
CA LEU A 42 18.90 -34.09 46.79
C LEU A 42 18.61 -33.54 48.20
N SER A 43 18.58 -32.22 48.35
CA SER A 43 17.96 -31.60 49.50
C SER A 43 17.05 -30.49 49.01
N GLY A 44 15.75 -30.79 49.01
CA GLY A 44 14.74 -29.78 48.90
C GLY A 44 14.90 -28.79 50.04
N LYS A 45 15.08 -27.53 49.68
CA LYS A 45 14.60 -26.40 50.47
C LYS A 45 13.68 -25.60 49.57
N SER A 46 12.39 -25.87 49.72
CA SER A 46 11.33 -24.92 49.44
C SER A 46 11.58 -23.72 50.37
N GLU A 47 12.37 -22.76 49.93
CA GLU A 47 12.42 -21.46 50.55
C GLU A 47 11.20 -20.70 50.06
N LEU A 48 10.20 -20.70 50.93
CA LEU A 48 8.91 -20.04 50.84
C LEU A 48 9.13 -18.53 50.66
N LEU A 49 9.44 -18.10 49.43
CA LEU A 49 9.40 -16.70 49.06
C LEU A 49 7.93 -16.28 49.07
N THR A 50 7.65 -15.34 49.96
CA THR A 50 6.34 -14.77 50.23
C THR A 50 5.63 -14.36 48.93
N LEU A 51 4.61 -15.14 48.60
CA LEU A 51 3.58 -14.84 47.61
C LEU A 51 2.86 -13.55 47.98
N SER A 52 3.32 -12.42 47.46
CA SER A 52 2.52 -11.19 47.41
C SER A 52 2.83 -10.22 46.26
N HIS A 53 3.74 -10.56 45.33
CA HIS A 53 4.13 -9.65 44.24
C HIS A 53 4.14 -10.28 42.83
N THR A 54 3.50 -11.43 42.65
CA THR A 54 3.63 -12.20 41.39
C THR A 54 2.55 -11.95 40.35
N ASP A 55 1.60 -11.04 40.58
CA ASP A 55 0.68 -10.66 39.50
C ASP A 55 1.38 -9.71 38.50
N GLU A 56 2.22 -8.78 38.97
CA GLU A 56 3.01 -7.90 38.10
C GLU A 56 4.16 -8.64 37.39
N ALA A 57 4.85 -9.56 38.08
CA ALA A 57 5.96 -10.30 37.48
C ALA A 57 5.53 -11.35 36.43
N ILE A 58 4.31 -11.89 36.51
CA ILE A 58 3.74 -12.78 35.49
C ILE A 58 3.27 -11.98 34.27
N VAL A 59 2.76 -10.76 34.48
CA VAL A 59 2.45 -9.81 33.39
C VAL A 59 3.72 -9.42 32.63
N ASP A 60 4.84 -9.17 33.32
CA ASP A 60 6.10 -8.79 32.66
C ASP A 60 6.71 -9.92 31.79
N LEU A 61 6.58 -11.18 32.18
CA LEU A 61 7.08 -12.31 31.38
C LEU A 61 6.19 -12.61 30.17
N ALA A 62 4.86 -12.48 30.34
CA ALA A 62 3.92 -12.51 29.23
C ALA A 62 4.12 -11.30 28.31
N ASP A 63 4.47 -10.13 28.85
CA ASP A 63 4.83 -8.93 28.09
C ASP A 63 6.16 -9.08 27.38
N GLN A 64 7.13 -9.87 27.85
CA GLN A 64 8.36 -10.12 27.08
C GLN A 64 8.14 -11.13 25.95
N GLU A 65 7.33 -12.18 26.16
CA GLU A 65 6.98 -13.15 25.12
C GLU A 65 6.02 -12.52 24.08
N THR A 66 5.09 -11.67 24.51
CA THR A 66 4.25 -10.89 23.59
C THR A 66 5.00 -9.71 22.97
N ALA A 67 5.90 -9.01 23.68
CA ALA A 67 6.73 -7.95 23.09
C ALA A 67 7.69 -8.50 22.03
N THR A 68 8.11 -9.77 22.12
CA THR A 68 8.85 -10.42 21.04
C THR A 68 7.95 -10.83 19.87
N ILE A 69 6.69 -11.23 20.11
CA ILE A 69 5.67 -11.48 19.06
C ILE A 69 5.25 -10.19 18.33
N TYR A 70 5.30 -9.04 19.03
CA TYR A 70 4.95 -7.72 18.53
C TYR A 70 6.15 -6.79 18.39
N ASP A 71 7.36 -7.31 18.21
CA ASP A 71 8.51 -6.46 17.88
C ASP A 71 8.19 -5.68 16.59
N PRO A 72 8.24 -4.33 16.57
CA PRO A 72 7.88 -3.53 15.40
C PRO A 72 8.62 -4.00 14.13
N LEU A 73 9.90 -4.33 14.25
CA LEU A 73 10.71 -4.79 13.11
C LEU A 73 10.27 -6.16 12.62
N SER A 74 9.83 -7.05 13.51
CA SER A 74 9.30 -8.36 13.14
C SER A 74 8.04 -8.25 12.28
N LEU A 75 7.07 -7.40 12.65
CA LEU A 75 5.84 -7.16 11.88
C LEU A 75 6.17 -6.61 10.50
N LEU A 76 7.10 -5.65 10.44
CA LEU A 76 7.50 -5.05 9.19
C LEU A 76 8.16 -6.07 8.25
N LYS A 77 9.11 -6.85 8.76
CA LYS A 77 9.79 -7.90 7.98
C LYS A 77 8.84 -8.99 7.51
N ARG A 78 7.83 -9.34 8.31
CA ARG A 78 6.77 -10.28 7.89
C ARG A 78 5.95 -9.70 6.75
N GLY A 79 5.55 -8.43 6.84
CA GLY A 79 4.87 -7.70 5.76
C GLY A 79 5.70 -7.69 4.47
N GLU A 80 7.00 -7.40 4.56
CA GLU A 80 7.92 -7.43 3.41
C GLU A 80 8.05 -8.84 2.81
N ALA A 81 8.14 -9.87 3.66
CA ALA A 81 8.21 -11.25 3.20
C ALA A 81 6.94 -11.69 2.45
N TYR A 82 5.75 -11.28 2.91
CA TYR A 82 4.49 -11.52 2.20
C TYR A 82 4.41 -10.73 0.90
N TRP A 83 4.87 -9.47 0.90
CA TRP A 83 4.94 -8.64 -0.30
C TRP A 83 5.79 -9.28 -1.39
N VAL A 84 6.98 -9.79 -1.04
CA VAL A 84 7.88 -10.50 -1.99
C VAL A 84 7.24 -11.78 -2.53
N LYS A 85 6.37 -12.43 -1.76
CA LYS A 85 5.58 -13.59 -2.19
C LYS A 85 4.33 -13.24 -2.99
N GLU A 86 4.08 -11.95 -3.24
CA GLU A 86 2.87 -11.42 -3.87
C GLU A 86 1.58 -11.75 -3.09
N ASP A 87 1.70 -12.14 -1.82
CA ASP A 87 0.56 -12.32 -0.91
C ASP A 87 0.22 -10.97 -0.29
N TYR A 88 -0.38 -10.10 -1.10
CA TYR A 88 -0.70 -8.73 -0.72
C TYR A 88 -1.78 -8.66 0.37
N VAL A 89 -2.59 -9.71 0.54
CA VAL A 89 -3.61 -9.78 1.60
C VAL A 89 -2.93 -9.94 2.96
N SER A 90 -2.03 -10.91 3.08
CA SER A 90 -1.25 -11.11 4.30
C SER A 90 -0.32 -9.94 4.57
N ALA A 91 0.31 -9.37 3.52
CA ALA A 91 1.15 -8.19 3.66
C ALA A 91 0.37 -6.99 4.23
N ALA A 92 -0.82 -6.72 3.69
CA ALA A 92 -1.70 -5.66 4.20
C ALA A 92 -2.09 -5.90 5.67
N SER A 93 -2.33 -7.14 6.09
CA SER A 93 -2.63 -7.48 7.48
C SER A 93 -1.48 -7.07 8.42
N GLU A 94 -0.24 -7.44 8.08
CA GLU A 94 0.92 -7.14 8.91
C GLU A 94 1.24 -5.64 8.97
N TYR A 95 1.21 -4.94 7.83
CA TYR A 95 1.43 -3.50 7.82
C TYR A 95 0.33 -2.73 8.56
N ARG A 96 -0.93 -3.18 8.47
CA ARG A 96 -2.03 -2.61 9.23
C ARG A 96 -1.78 -2.73 10.73
N ARG A 97 -1.41 -3.92 11.18
CA ARG A 97 -1.09 -4.19 12.58
C ARG A 97 0.05 -3.31 13.07
N PHE A 98 1.10 -3.12 12.25
CA PHE A 98 2.20 -2.20 12.57
C PHE A 98 1.71 -0.77 12.82
N VAL A 99 0.90 -0.20 11.91
CA VAL A 99 0.45 1.20 12.03
C VAL A 99 -0.58 1.43 13.13
N GLU A 100 -1.30 0.37 13.53
CA GLU A 100 -2.24 0.38 14.66
C GLU A 100 -1.50 0.33 16.00
N LEU A 101 -0.50 -0.54 16.14
CA LEU A 101 0.25 -0.72 17.39
C LEU A 101 1.35 0.33 17.58
N PHE A 102 2.00 0.76 16.50
CA PHE A 102 3.19 1.61 16.55
C PHE A 102 3.03 2.89 15.70
N PRO A 103 2.00 3.71 15.92
CA PRO A 103 1.69 4.88 15.08
C PRO A 103 2.77 5.98 15.10
N SER A 104 3.57 6.05 16.17
CA SER A 104 4.63 7.06 16.36
C SER A 104 6.02 6.55 15.97
N HIS A 105 6.13 5.29 15.52
CA HIS A 105 7.43 4.72 15.14
C HIS A 105 7.96 5.39 13.86
N HIS A 106 9.29 5.54 13.75
CA HIS A 106 9.91 6.21 12.60
C HIS A 106 9.61 5.50 11.26
N MET A 107 9.27 4.21 11.29
CA MET A 107 8.87 3.41 10.12
C MET A 107 7.35 3.40 9.86
N ALA A 108 6.54 4.06 10.69
CA ALA A 108 5.09 4.14 10.49
C ALA A 108 4.68 4.75 9.14
N PRO A 109 5.36 5.78 8.58
CA PRO A 109 5.09 6.26 7.23
C PRO A 109 5.33 5.18 6.16
N PHE A 110 6.42 4.40 6.29
CA PHE A 110 6.71 3.29 5.38
C PHE A 110 5.66 2.20 5.48
N ALA A 111 5.32 1.75 6.69
CA ALA A 111 4.29 0.73 6.89
C ALA A 111 2.92 1.19 6.34
N GLN A 112 2.54 2.45 6.57
CA GLN A 112 1.28 3.00 6.03
C GLN A 112 1.29 3.07 4.50
N TYR A 113 2.43 3.43 3.90
CA TYR A 113 2.60 3.42 2.46
C TYR A 113 2.54 2.00 1.89
N SER A 114 3.25 1.04 2.47
CA SER A 114 3.25 -0.37 2.06
C SER A 114 1.90 -1.05 2.25
N LEU A 115 1.14 -0.66 3.28
CA LEU A 115 -0.27 -1.04 3.44
C LEU A 115 -1.11 -0.57 2.25
N ALA A 116 -0.98 0.71 1.87
CA ALA A 116 -1.72 1.28 0.75
C ALA A 116 -1.35 0.63 -0.58
N GLN A 117 -0.06 0.38 -0.81
CA GLN A 117 0.41 -0.38 -1.97
C GLN A 117 -0.16 -1.80 -1.99
N SER A 118 -0.22 -2.47 -0.83
CA SER A 118 -0.75 -3.84 -0.75
C SER A 118 -2.22 -3.90 -1.17
N TYR A 119 -3.04 -2.92 -0.77
CA TYR A 119 -4.41 -2.82 -1.29
C TYR A 119 -4.46 -2.49 -2.78
N ALA A 120 -3.56 -1.62 -3.27
CA ALA A 120 -3.52 -1.28 -4.69
C ALA A 120 -3.21 -2.51 -5.57
N HIS A 121 -2.34 -3.41 -5.10
CA HIS A 121 -2.03 -4.66 -5.80
C HIS A 121 -3.15 -5.71 -5.73
N GLN A 122 -4.09 -5.58 -4.81
CA GLN A 122 -5.30 -6.41 -4.77
C GLN A 122 -6.37 -5.96 -5.77
N ILE A 123 -6.20 -4.81 -6.42
CA ILE A 123 -7.15 -4.33 -7.43
C ILE A 123 -7.09 -5.27 -8.63
N SER A 124 -8.11 -6.11 -8.75
CA SER A 124 -8.23 -7.03 -9.88
C SER A 124 -8.74 -6.30 -11.13
N THR A 125 -8.56 -6.93 -12.29
CA THR A 125 -9.21 -6.50 -13.53
C THR A 125 -10.70 -6.82 -13.56
N THR A 126 -11.25 -7.45 -12.52
CA THR A 126 -12.69 -7.73 -12.46
C THR A 126 -13.44 -6.44 -12.18
N ASP A 127 -14.29 -6.09 -13.13
CA ASP A 127 -15.12 -4.90 -13.10
C ASP A 127 -16.27 -4.97 -12.08
N ARG A 128 -16.17 -5.83 -11.06
CA ARG A 128 -17.26 -6.13 -10.12
C ARG A 128 -17.03 -5.66 -8.70
N ASP A 129 -15.78 -5.50 -8.27
CA ASP A 129 -15.47 -5.14 -6.87
C ASP A 129 -14.56 -3.91 -6.81
N PRO A 130 -15.09 -2.73 -6.39
CA PRO A 130 -14.30 -1.52 -6.21
C PRO A 130 -13.63 -1.45 -4.83
N THR A 131 -13.91 -2.40 -3.91
CA THR A 131 -13.44 -2.37 -2.52
C THR A 131 -11.92 -2.21 -2.40
N PRO A 132 -11.08 -2.92 -3.19
CA PRO A 132 -9.63 -2.73 -3.13
C PRO A 132 -9.18 -1.30 -3.51
N ILE A 133 -9.86 -0.65 -4.47
CA ILE A 133 -9.58 0.74 -4.87
C ILE A 133 -9.88 1.69 -3.71
N GLU A 134 -11.03 1.51 -3.05
CA GLU A 134 -11.43 2.34 -1.90
C GLU A 134 -10.46 2.17 -0.72
N ASN A 135 -10.08 0.94 -0.39
CA ASN A 135 -9.11 0.64 0.66
C ASN A 135 -7.74 1.27 0.37
N ALA A 136 -7.27 1.19 -0.88
CA ALA A 136 -6.04 1.82 -1.31
C ALA A 136 -6.11 3.35 -1.21
N LEU A 137 -7.19 3.96 -1.70
CA LEU A 137 -7.41 5.41 -1.61
C LEU A 137 -7.41 5.89 -0.16
N VAL A 138 -8.15 5.24 0.74
CA VAL A 138 -8.17 5.59 2.16
C VAL A 138 -6.75 5.49 2.75
N SER A 139 -6.03 4.42 2.42
CA SER A 139 -4.70 4.17 2.99
C SER A 139 -3.63 5.11 2.46
N PHE A 140 -3.65 5.49 1.18
CA PHE A 140 -2.75 6.50 0.65
C PHE A 140 -3.07 7.90 1.18
N ASN A 141 -4.35 8.26 1.30
CA ASN A 141 -4.72 9.54 1.90
C ASN A 141 -4.25 9.65 3.36
N LYS A 142 -4.22 8.54 4.12
CA LYS A 142 -3.60 8.50 5.45
C LYS A 142 -2.10 8.81 5.42
N VAL A 143 -1.36 8.42 4.38
CA VAL A 143 0.05 8.85 4.22
C VAL A 143 0.12 10.36 4.11
N LEU A 144 -0.71 10.94 3.23
CA LEU A 144 -0.72 12.39 2.96
C LEU A 144 -1.13 13.22 4.17
N THR A 145 -2.09 12.74 4.97
CA THR A 145 -2.63 13.49 6.11
C THR A 145 -1.87 13.26 7.40
N LYS A 146 -1.43 12.03 7.67
CA LYS A 146 -0.74 11.68 8.92
C LYS A 146 0.76 11.85 8.85
N TYR A 147 1.36 11.71 7.67
CA TYR A 147 2.81 11.77 7.47
C TYR A 147 3.18 12.71 6.30
N PRO A 148 2.77 14.00 6.35
CA PRO A 148 2.95 14.93 5.23
C PRO A 148 4.42 15.13 4.83
N ASP A 149 5.35 15.08 5.77
CA ASP A 149 6.79 15.29 5.53
C ASP A 149 7.55 14.00 5.17
N SER A 150 6.84 12.89 4.95
CA SER A 150 7.48 11.61 4.62
C SER A 150 8.03 11.59 3.19
N LEU A 151 9.06 10.76 2.96
CA LEU A 151 9.59 10.49 1.62
C LEU A 151 8.55 9.87 0.67
N TYR A 152 7.44 9.34 1.20
CA TYR A 152 6.39 8.67 0.44
C TYR A 152 5.24 9.59 0.02
N THR A 153 5.20 10.83 0.51
CA THR A 153 4.07 11.75 0.29
C THR A 153 3.87 12.05 -1.19
N GLU A 154 4.94 12.37 -1.92
CA GLU A 154 4.84 12.71 -3.35
C GLU A 154 4.34 11.51 -4.18
N GLU A 155 4.88 10.33 -3.92
CA GLU A 155 4.47 9.11 -4.61
C GLU A 155 3.03 8.73 -4.26
N ALA A 156 2.65 8.81 -2.99
CA ALA A 156 1.28 8.58 -2.53
C ALA A 156 0.29 9.53 -3.22
N ALA A 157 0.63 10.81 -3.40
CA ALA A 157 -0.24 11.77 -4.10
C ALA A 157 -0.45 11.38 -5.57
N LYS A 158 0.60 10.92 -6.26
CA LYS A 158 0.51 10.39 -7.62
C LYS A 158 -0.39 9.14 -7.67
N LYS A 159 -0.24 8.22 -6.72
CA LYS A 159 -1.05 7.00 -6.61
C LYS A 159 -2.53 7.34 -6.34
N VAL A 160 -2.82 8.29 -5.46
CA VAL A 160 -4.20 8.78 -5.20
C VAL A 160 -4.84 9.31 -6.48
N LYS A 161 -4.11 10.13 -7.26
CA LYS A 161 -4.62 10.65 -8.53
C LYS A 161 -4.95 9.51 -9.51
N ALA A 162 -4.05 8.54 -9.65
CA ALA A 162 -4.26 7.39 -10.53
C ALA A 162 -5.45 6.52 -10.09
N LEU A 163 -5.57 6.24 -8.79
CA LEU A 163 -6.67 5.46 -8.23
C LEU A 163 -8.02 6.16 -8.36
N LYS A 164 -8.07 7.49 -8.18
CA LYS A 164 -9.29 8.28 -8.44
C LYS A 164 -9.73 8.16 -9.88
N ASN A 165 -8.80 8.22 -10.84
CA ASN A 165 -9.12 8.02 -12.25
C ASN A 165 -9.66 6.61 -12.52
N GLN A 166 -9.03 5.58 -11.94
CA GLN A 166 -9.51 4.21 -12.08
C GLN A 166 -10.90 4.00 -11.44
N GLN A 167 -11.15 4.61 -10.29
CA GLN A 167 -12.47 4.62 -9.65
C GLN A 167 -13.52 5.29 -10.53
N ALA A 168 -13.15 6.40 -11.18
CA ALA A 168 -14.01 7.12 -12.11
C ALA A 168 -14.38 6.26 -13.32
N GLU A 169 -13.41 5.56 -13.91
CA GLU A 169 -13.64 4.64 -15.02
C GLU A 169 -14.60 3.52 -14.63
N TYR A 170 -14.44 2.97 -13.43
CA TYR A 170 -15.35 1.96 -12.90
C TYR A 170 -16.80 2.48 -12.80
N GLN A 171 -16.99 3.66 -12.19
CA GLN A 171 -18.32 4.28 -12.07
C GLN A 171 -18.92 4.62 -13.44
N PHE A 172 -18.08 5.10 -14.37
CA PHE A 172 -18.50 5.37 -15.74
C PHE A 172 -19.00 4.10 -16.43
N ARG A 173 -18.28 2.97 -16.30
CA ARG A 173 -18.69 1.70 -16.90
C ARG A 173 -20.06 1.23 -16.39
N ILE A 174 -20.37 1.44 -15.11
CA ILE A 174 -21.70 1.17 -14.56
C ILE A 174 -22.76 2.07 -15.19
N GLY A 175 -22.52 3.39 -15.25
CA GLY A 175 -23.45 4.32 -15.89
C GLY A 175 -23.67 4.03 -17.37
N TYR A 176 -22.58 3.69 -18.07
CA TYR A 176 -22.61 3.31 -19.48
C TYR A 176 -23.33 1.99 -19.72
N PHE A 177 -23.24 1.03 -18.80
CA PHE A 177 -24.05 -0.18 -18.84
C PHE A 177 -25.55 0.14 -18.81
N TYR A 178 -26.01 0.97 -17.88
CA TYR A 178 -27.42 1.39 -17.85
C TYR A 178 -27.83 2.17 -19.10
N TYR A 179 -26.95 3.03 -19.61
CA TYR A 179 -27.16 3.75 -20.86
C TYR A 179 -27.37 2.78 -22.03
N LYS A 180 -26.56 1.72 -22.12
CA LYS A 180 -26.68 0.69 -23.17
C LYS A 180 -27.96 -0.11 -23.10
N GLN A 181 -28.51 -0.29 -21.90
CA GLN A 181 -29.81 -0.92 -21.67
C GLN A 181 -30.99 0.05 -21.89
N GLU A 182 -30.73 1.27 -22.38
CA GLU A 182 -31.73 2.35 -22.55
C GLU A 182 -32.43 2.77 -21.25
N ALA A 183 -31.87 2.37 -20.10
CA ALA A 183 -32.33 2.75 -18.77
C ALA A 183 -31.79 4.15 -18.43
N TYR A 184 -32.16 5.15 -19.23
CA TYR A 184 -31.59 6.50 -19.17
C TYR A 184 -31.70 7.18 -17.79
N PRO A 185 -32.82 7.08 -17.02
CA PRO A 185 -32.87 7.67 -15.69
C PRO A 185 -31.83 7.08 -14.73
N ALA A 186 -31.59 5.76 -14.80
CA ALA A 186 -30.57 5.11 -13.99
C ALA A 186 -29.15 5.49 -14.44
N ALA A 187 -28.94 5.62 -15.76
CA ALA A 187 -27.67 6.08 -16.32
C ALA A 187 -27.35 7.51 -15.88
N ILE A 188 -28.31 8.43 -15.95
CA ILE A 188 -28.19 9.82 -15.49
C ILE A 188 -27.79 9.85 -14.02
N ALA A 189 -28.49 9.12 -13.14
CA ALA A 189 -28.16 9.08 -11.72
C ALA A 189 -26.71 8.61 -11.46
N ARG A 190 -26.21 7.66 -12.25
CA ARG A 190 -24.81 7.20 -12.15
C ARG A 190 -23.82 8.25 -12.66
N PHE A 191 -24.09 8.86 -13.80
CA PHE A 191 -23.25 9.90 -14.37
C PHE A 191 -23.21 11.17 -13.49
N ASP A 192 -24.33 11.56 -12.88
CA ASP A 192 -24.38 12.67 -11.92
C ASP A 192 -23.49 12.42 -10.72
N ASN A 193 -23.56 11.21 -10.14
CA ASN A 193 -22.70 10.84 -9.02
C ASN A 193 -21.22 10.85 -9.40
N LEU A 194 -20.89 10.46 -10.63
CA LEU A 194 -19.53 10.56 -11.15
C LEU A 194 -19.08 12.01 -11.33
N LEU A 195 -19.92 12.90 -11.87
CA LEU A 195 -19.59 14.31 -12.07
C LEU A 195 -19.42 15.07 -10.73
N LYS A 196 -20.11 14.65 -9.66
CA LYS A 196 -19.91 15.17 -8.29
C LYS A 196 -18.53 14.89 -7.71
N MET A 197 -17.76 13.95 -8.29
CA MET A 197 -16.39 13.68 -7.85
C MET A 197 -15.39 14.76 -8.31
N GLU A 198 -15.84 15.72 -9.14
CA GLU A 198 -15.05 16.87 -9.65
C GLU A 198 -13.70 16.47 -10.27
N LEU A 199 -13.71 15.36 -11.01
CA LEU A 199 -12.51 14.87 -11.70
C LEU A 199 -12.34 15.56 -13.06
N GLN A 200 -11.09 15.61 -13.54
CA GLN A 200 -10.74 16.12 -14.86
C GLN A 200 -10.18 15.01 -15.75
N GLY A 201 -10.42 15.12 -17.05
CA GLY A 201 -9.85 14.26 -18.09
C GLY A 201 -10.89 13.43 -18.83
N ASP A 202 -10.42 12.42 -19.57
CA ASP A 202 -11.18 11.65 -20.56
C ASP A 202 -12.49 11.06 -20.02
N VAL A 203 -12.51 10.62 -18.75
CA VAL A 203 -13.71 10.04 -18.13
C VAL A 203 -14.78 11.11 -17.94
N THR A 204 -14.40 12.31 -17.51
CA THR A 204 -15.34 13.42 -17.33
C THR A 204 -15.92 13.87 -18.66
N GLU A 205 -15.09 13.97 -19.70
CA GLU A 205 -15.54 14.26 -21.08
C GLU A 205 -16.58 13.26 -21.57
N LYS A 206 -16.28 11.96 -21.44
CA LYS A 206 -17.19 10.87 -21.77
C LYS A 206 -18.51 11.00 -21.01
N THR A 207 -18.41 11.25 -19.71
CA THR A 207 -19.57 11.34 -18.81
C THR A 207 -20.48 12.50 -19.20
N LEU A 208 -19.92 13.69 -19.46
CA LEU A 208 -20.67 14.87 -19.92
C LEU A 208 -21.37 14.62 -21.25
N TYR A 209 -20.70 13.94 -22.19
CA TYR A 209 -21.32 13.55 -23.45
C TYR A 209 -22.49 12.58 -23.23
N TYR A 210 -22.27 11.46 -22.54
CA TYR A 210 -23.29 10.43 -22.39
C TYR A 210 -24.47 10.86 -21.51
N ILE A 211 -24.25 11.69 -20.49
CA ILE A 211 -25.34 12.26 -19.70
C ILE A 211 -26.19 13.22 -20.53
N GLY A 212 -25.57 14.05 -21.37
CA GLY A 212 -26.28 14.93 -22.30
C GLY A 212 -27.13 14.14 -23.29
N ILE A 213 -26.58 13.06 -23.86
CA ILE A 213 -27.34 12.16 -24.74
C ILE A 213 -28.49 11.49 -23.97
N ALA A 214 -28.25 11.01 -22.76
CA ALA A 214 -29.30 10.37 -21.95
C ALA A 214 -30.46 11.34 -21.66
N HIS A 215 -30.16 12.59 -21.29
CA HIS A 215 -31.16 13.65 -21.11
C HIS A 215 -31.92 13.95 -22.40
N TYR A 216 -31.21 14.03 -23.53
CA TYR A 216 -31.83 14.24 -24.85
C TYR A 216 -32.82 13.11 -25.20
N ARG A 217 -32.45 11.85 -24.94
CA ARG A 217 -33.28 10.67 -25.23
C ARG A 217 -34.58 10.63 -24.44
N ILE A 218 -34.58 11.14 -23.21
CA ILE A 218 -35.79 11.23 -22.37
C ILE A 218 -36.56 12.55 -22.57
N GLY A 219 -36.15 13.40 -23.51
CA GLY A 219 -36.82 14.67 -23.83
C GLY A 219 -36.46 15.84 -22.92
N ASN A 220 -35.51 15.68 -22.00
CA ASN A 220 -35.04 16.77 -21.12
C ASN A 220 -33.99 17.64 -21.85
N ARG A 221 -34.45 18.48 -22.78
CA ARG A 221 -33.57 19.26 -23.66
C ARG A 221 -32.72 20.29 -22.92
N GLU A 222 -33.26 20.90 -21.88
CA GLU A 222 -32.54 21.90 -21.07
C GLU A 222 -31.29 21.28 -20.43
N MET A 223 -31.45 20.16 -19.72
CA MET A 223 -30.32 19.47 -19.08
C MET A 223 -29.34 18.90 -20.09
N ALA A 224 -29.82 18.44 -21.25
CA ALA A 224 -28.95 17.98 -22.33
C ALA A 224 -28.04 19.10 -22.84
N GLU A 225 -28.62 20.27 -23.13
CA GLU A 225 -27.88 21.43 -23.61
C GLU A 225 -26.87 21.93 -22.58
N LEU A 226 -27.24 21.98 -21.29
CA LEU A 226 -26.31 22.34 -20.21
C LEU A 226 -25.10 21.40 -20.15
N ALA A 227 -25.31 20.09 -20.26
CA ALA A 227 -24.23 19.11 -20.28
C ALA A 227 -23.30 19.30 -21.50
N PHE A 228 -23.87 19.55 -22.69
CA PHE A 228 -23.12 19.79 -23.92
C PHE A 228 -22.36 21.13 -23.90
N GLN A 229 -22.94 22.18 -23.35
CA GLN A 229 -22.27 23.46 -23.18
C GLN A 229 -21.08 23.32 -22.24
N ARG A 230 -21.26 22.63 -21.11
CA ARG A 230 -20.16 22.33 -20.18
C ARG A 230 -19.05 21.52 -20.85
N LEU A 231 -19.39 20.52 -21.65
CA LEU A 231 -18.41 19.77 -22.44
C LEU A 231 -17.62 20.68 -23.40
N LYS A 232 -18.30 21.57 -24.13
CA LYS A 232 -17.65 22.50 -25.07
C LYS A 232 -16.76 23.52 -24.36
N SER A 233 -17.19 24.05 -23.21
CA SER A 233 -16.45 25.07 -22.47
C SER A 233 -15.24 24.51 -21.74
N GLU A 234 -15.38 23.35 -21.10
CA GLU A 234 -14.31 22.72 -20.32
C GLU A 234 -13.34 21.91 -21.20
N TYR A 235 -13.81 21.34 -22.32
CA TYR A 235 -13.05 20.38 -23.13
C TYR A 235 -13.17 20.64 -24.64
N ALA A 236 -12.71 21.81 -25.09
CA ALA A 236 -12.81 22.24 -26.49
C ALA A 236 -12.18 21.28 -27.53
N ALA A 237 -11.19 20.47 -27.13
CA ALA A 237 -10.54 19.47 -27.99
C ALA A 237 -11.20 18.08 -27.94
N SER A 238 -12.30 17.94 -27.21
CA SER A 238 -12.92 16.64 -26.96
C SER A 238 -13.43 15.99 -28.26
N PRO A 239 -13.16 14.69 -28.51
CA PRO A 239 -13.67 13.96 -29.67
C PRO A 239 -15.18 13.73 -29.63
N TYR A 240 -15.87 14.18 -28.59
CA TYR A 240 -17.32 14.06 -28.46
C TYR A 240 -18.07 15.28 -29.01
N ILE A 241 -17.41 16.43 -29.20
CA ILE A 241 -18.07 17.67 -29.63
C ILE A 241 -18.77 17.54 -30.99
N HIS A 242 -18.12 16.88 -31.96
CA HIS A 242 -18.70 16.68 -33.30
C HIS A 242 -19.81 15.62 -33.35
N LYS A 243 -20.08 14.93 -32.23
CA LYS A 243 -21.10 13.87 -32.12
C LYS A 243 -22.36 14.34 -31.40
N ILE A 244 -22.38 15.60 -30.94
CA ILE A 244 -23.53 16.17 -30.24
C ILE A 244 -24.70 16.28 -31.23
N PRO A 245 -25.88 15.73 -30.90
CA PRO A 245 -27.06 15.88 -31.74
C PRO A 245 -27.49 17.35 -31.75
N LEU A 246 -27.73 17.88 -32.96
CA LEU A 246 -28.27 19.21 -33.21
C LEU A 246 -29.76 19.28 -32.84
#